data_AF-A0A1Y6BPQ6-F1
#
_entry.id   AF-A0A1Y6BPQ6-F1
#
_cell.length_a   1.000
_cell.length_b   1.000
_cell.length_c   1.000
_cell.angle_alpha   90.00
_cell.angle_beta   90.00
_cell.angle_gamma   90.00
#
_symmetry.space_group_name_H-M   'P 1'
#
loop_
_entity.id
_entity.type
_entity.pdbx_description
1 polymer ?
#
loop_
_entity_poly.entity_id
_entity_poly.type
_entity_poly.pdbx_seq_one_letter_code
_entity_poly.pdbx_strand_id
1 'polypeptide(L)'
;MRIRLSSMVVLHFVFAVSCGTNTFEQIESSKDTAEEASRALDDQNYSKAISILETALQDEPNNYQYTSLLASAKAQQAGVDTMDFALSMASSGGIASIVGLFDVVPDASNENIVLMQEAVALMDSIPLAEQIAADQFKASMFYTSLMTMQTKALDTDGDGVLSSDELAANLSESNASDIINSIVGAENALASYTAEDGTATAASNVSQIKSDIDNQEGSSDAERLRNYLEAA
;
A
#
# COMPACT_ATOMS: atom_id res chain seq x y z
N MET A 1 47.59 -24.32 -45.89
CA MET A 1 48.13 -24.74 -44.58
C MET A 1 48.07 -23.54 -43.63
N ARG A 2 47.04 -23.46 -42.78
CA ARG A 2 46.96 -22.50 -41.66
C ARG A 2 46.26 -23.20 -40.49
N ILE A 3 46.91 -23.10 -39.34
CA ILE A 3 46.72 -23.89 -38.12
C ILE A 3 45.65 -23.22 -37.24
N ARG A 4 44.77 -24.02 -36.62
CA ARG A 4 43.80 -23.60 -35.59
C ARG A 4 44.51 -23.50 -34.23
N LEU A 5 44.26 -22.43 -33.47
CA LEU A 5 44.59 -22.34 -32.06
C LEU A 5 43.29 -22.18 -31.26
N SER A 6 42.94 -23.19 -30.47
CA SER A 6 41.88 -23.12 -29.45
C SER A 6 42.46 -22.49 -28.19
N SER A 7 41.86 -21.40 -27.71
CA SER A 7 42.10 -20.87 -26.36
C SER A 7 41.19 -21.56 -25.37
N MET A 8 41.78 -22.33 -24.45
CA MET A 8 41.12 -22.90 -23.28
C MET A 8 41.55 -22.04 -22.08
N VAL A 9 40.65 -21.18 -21.59
CA VAL A 9 40.88 -20.37 -20.39
C VAL A 9 40.50 -21.21 -19.19
N VAL A 10 41.50 -21.54 -18.35
CA VAL A 10 41.32 -22.25 -17.09
C VAL A 10 41.30 -21.20 -15.97
N LEU A 11 40.11 -20.95 -15.43
CA LEU A 11 39.89 -20.06 -14.29
C LEU A 11 40.11 -20.84 -12.99
N HIS A 12 41.26 -20.64 -12.35
CA HIS A 12 41.52 -21.15 -11.00
C HIS A 12 41.03 -20.13 -9.96
N PHE A 13 39.96 -20.46 -9.24
CA PHE A 13 39.50 -19.75 -8.05
C PHE A 13 40.22 -20.33 -6.82
N VAL A 14 41.07 -19.51 -6.18
CA VAL A 14 41.72 -19.86 -4.91
C VAL A 14 40.88 -19.26 -3.79
N PHE A 15 40.20 -20.09 -3.01
CA PHE A 15 39.56 -19.69 -1.75
C PHE A 15 40.62 -19.70 -0.65
N ALA A 16 41.02 -18.51 -0.19
CA ALA A 16 41.73 -18.34 1.07
C ALA A 16 40.69 -18.08 2.17
N VAL A 17 40.42 -19.09 2.99
CA VAL A 17 39.60 -18.96 4.21
C VAL A 17 40.52 -18.57 5.36
N SER A 18 40.41 -17.31 5.77
CA SER A 18 40.98 -16.79 7.01
C SER A 18 40.12 -17.25 8.19
N CYS A 19 40.63 -18.17 9.00
CA CYS A 19 40.09 -18.47 10.32
C CYS A 19 40.61 -17.42 11.31
N GLY A 20 39.73 -16.54 11.78
CA GLY A 20 40.08 -15.49 12.74
C GLY A 20 38.88 -14.88 13.45
N THR A 21 38.47 -15.55 14.53
CA THR A 21 37.80 -15.03 15.74
C THR A 21 36.40 -14.39 15.66
N ASN A 22 35.46 -15.06 16.36
CA ASN A 22 34.16 -14.62 16.88
C ASN A 22 33.09 -14.13 15.90
N THR A 23 32.62 -15.03 15.03
CA THR A 23 31.53 -14.80 14.05
C THR A 23 30.21 -15.48 14.43
N PHE A 24 30.06 -15.89 15.69
CA PHE A 24 28.82 -16.44 16.25
C PHE A 24 28.33 -15.56 17.40
N GLU A 25 27.93 -14.36 17.05
CA GLU A 25 26.68 -13.80 17.57
C GLU A 25 25.81 -13.68 16.33
N GLN A 26 25.21 -14.81 15.97
CA GLN A 26 24.41 -14.93 14.75
C GLN A 26 23.16 -14.07 14.95
N ILE A 27 22.98 -13.15 14.01
CA ILE A 27 21.76 -12.40 13.74
C ILE A 27 20.68 -13.41 13.30
N GLU A 28 20.17 -14.21 14.23
CA GLU A 28 18.96 -15.05 14.06
C GLU A 28 17.71 -14.33 14.59
N SER A 29 17.87 -13.37 15.50
CA SER A 29 16.75 -12.67 16.14
C SER A 29 15.82 -11.99 15.14
N SER A 30 16.35 -11.48 14.03
CA SER A 30 15.54 -10.71 13.09
C SER A 30 14.63 -11.57 12.22
N LYS A 31 15.12 -12.75 11.85
CA LYS A 31 14.34 -13.73 11.10
C LYS A 31 13.21 -14.31 11.95
N ASP A 32 13.51 -14.61 13.21
CA ASP A 32 12.51 -15.14 14.14
C ASP A 32 11.40 -14.13 14.43
N THR A 33 11.73 -12.85 14.57
CA THR A 33 10.77 -11.76 14.79
C THR A 33 9.79 -11.61 13.62
N ALA A 34 10.30 -11.52 12.39
CA ALA A 34 9.45 -11.40 11.21
C ALA A 34 8.56 -12.65 11.02
N GLU A 35 9.09 -13.84 11.29
CA GLU A 35 8.33 -15.09 11.22
C GLU A 35 7.25 -15.17 12.30
N GLU A 36 7.53 -14.76 13.54
CA GLU A 36 6.53 -14.72 14.61
C GLU A 36 5.43 -13.71 14.30
N ALA A 37 5.77 -12.51 13.82
CA ALA A 37 4.79 -11.51 13.42
C ALA A 37 3.92 -12.01 12.26
N SER A 38 4.52 -12.68 11.26
CA SER A 38 3.78 -13.26 10.13
C SER A 38 2.82 -14.36 10.57
N ARG A 39 3.23 -15.26 11.47
CA ARG A 39 2.32 -16.26 12.05
C ARG A 39 1.17 -15.61 12.81
N ALA A 40 1.44 -14.52 13.53
CA ALA A 40 0.38 -13.78 14.21
C ALA A 40 -0.61 -13.14 13.22
N LEU A 41 -0.15 -12.68 12.05
CA LEU A 41 -1.02 -12.22 10.96
C LEU A 41 -1.87 -13.36 10.38
N ASP A 42 -1.26 -14.50 10.10
CA ASP A 42 -1.95 -15.70 9.61
C ASP A 42 -3.04 -16.20 10.59
N ASP A 43 -2.76 -16.10 11.90
CA ASP A 43 -3.70 -16.41 12.97
C ASP A 43 -4.74 -15.30 13.23
N GLN A 44 -4.77 -14.24 12.39
CA GLN A 44 -5.62 -13.04 12.55
C GLN A 44 -5.46 -12.32 13.89
N ASN A 45 -4.31 -12.49 14.55
CA ASN A 45 -3.96 -11.84 15.80
C ASN A 45 -3.16 -10.56 15.55
N TYR A 46 -3.82 -9.58 14.92
CA TYR A 46 -3.19 -8.35 14.45
C TYR A 46 -2.55 -7.54 15.58
N SER A 47 -3.20 -7.46 16.74
CA SER A 47 -2.65 -6.75 17.90
C SER A 47 -1.33 -7.38 18.39
N LYS A 48 -1.20 -8.72 18.34
CA LYS A 48 0.07 -9.38 18.66
C LYS A 48 1.14 -9.07 17.60
N ALA A 49 0.79 -9.16 16.31
CA ALA A 49 1.72 -8.82 15.22
C ALA A 49 2.26 -7.39 15.33
N ILE A 50 1.37 -6.42 15.56
CA ILE A 50 1.70 -5.01 15.78
C ILE A 50 2.63 -4.86 16.98
N SER A 51 2.30 -5.46 18.13
CA SER A 51 3.13 -5.38 19.33
C SER A 51 4.53 -5.94 19.12
N ILE A 52 4.68 -7.05 18.38
CA ILE A 52 5.99 -7.64 18.06
C ILE A 52 6.81 -6.65 17.21
N LEU A 53 6.20 -6.14 16.14
CA LEU A 53 6.89 -5.29 15.17
C LEU A 53 7.24 -3.91 15.72
N GLU A 54 6.35 -3.28 16.49
CA GLU A 54 6.63 -2.02 17.17
C GLU A 54 7.76 -2.17 18.20
N THR A 55 7.82 -3.30 18.90
CA THR A 55 8.93 -3.60 19.83
C THR A 55 10.24 -3.75 19.05
N ALA A 56 10.23 -4.53 17.98
CA ALA A 56 11.42 -4.78 17.17
C ALA A 56 11.97 -3.51 16.50
N LEU A 57 11.10 -2.60 16.05
CA LEU A 57 11.48 -1.33 15.45
C LEU A 57 12.09 -0.33 16.46
N GLN A 58 11.93 -0.53 17.77
CA GLN A 58 12.66 0.28 18.77
C GLN A 58 14.16 -0.04 18.74
N ASP A 59 14.52 -1.31 18.53
CA ASP A 59 15.90 -1.77 18.45
C ASP A 59 16.48 -1.62 17.04
N GLU A 60 15.65 -1.85 16.01
CA GLU A 60 16.03 -1.80 14.59
C GLU A 60 15.17 -0.79 13.79
N PRO A 61 15.25 0.53 14.04
CA PRO A 61 14.33 1.52 13.45
C PRO A 61 14.41 1.67 11.93
N ASN A 62 15.48 1.17 11.30
CA ASN A 62 15.67 1.18 9.85
C ASN A 62 15.42 -0.19 9.20
N ASN A 63 14.79 -1.12 9.92
CA ASN A 63 14.42 -2.42 9.35
C ASN A 63 13.13 -2.28 8.54
N TYR A 64 13.28 -1.96 7.25
CA TYR A 64 12.16 -1.70 6.34
C TYR A 64 11.25 -2.92 6.11
N GLN A 65 11.77 -4.14 6.30
CA GLN A 65 10.93 -5.34 6.30
C GLN A 65 9.93 -5.31 7.46
N TYR A 66 10.36 -4.95 8.67
CA TYR A 66 9.45 -4.78 9.80
C TYR A 66 8.47 -3.63 9.58
N THR A 67 8.91 -2.51 9.01
CA THR A 67 8.03 -1.39 8.67
C THR A 67 6.92 -1.83 7.70
N SER A 68 7.26 -2.54 6.62
CA SER A 68 6.30 -3.08 5.65
C SER A 68 5.34 -4.10 6.27
N LEU A 69 5.83 -4.97 7.16
CA LEU A 69 4.99 -5.91 7.91
C LEU A 69 4.06 -5.19 8.90
N LEU A 70 4.53 -4.13 9.56
CA LEU A 70 3.73 -3.37 10.52
C LEU A 70 2.60 -2.62 9.81
N ALA A 71 2.91 -2.03 8.65
CA ALA A 71 1.89 -1.44 7.78
C ALA A 71 0.82 -2.46 7.38
N SER A 72 1.24 -3.67 7.01
CA SER A 72 0.33 -4.77 6.66
C SER A 72 -0.53 -5.19 7.86
N ALA A 73 0.05 -5.27 9.05
CA ALA A 73 -0.67 -5.63 10.27
C ALA A 73 -1.74 -4.58 10.66
N LYS A 74 -1.42 -3.29 10.53
CA LYS A 74 -2.38 -2.20 10.77
C LYS A 74 -3.49 -2.18 9.72
N ALA A 75 -3.16 -2.39 8.44
CA ALA A 75 -4.16 -2.48 7.38
C ALA A 75 -5.12 -3.67 7.58
N GLN A 76 -4.58 -4.87 7.89
CA GLN A 76 -5.42 -6.04 8.19
C GLN A 76 -6.25 -5.84 9.46
N GLN A 77 -5.72 -5.14 10.48
CA GLN A 77 -6.51 -4.76 11.66
C GLN A 77 -7.67 -3.83 11.30
N ALA A 78 -7.47 -2.93 10.32
CA ALA A 78 -8.55 -2.09 9.78
C ALA A 78 -9.56 -2.88 8.93
N GLY A 79 -9.31 -4.16 8.65
CA GLY A 79 -10.14 -5.02 7.79
C GLY A 79 -9.72 -5.05 6.32
N VAL A 80 -8.52 -4.54 6.00
CA VAL A 80 -7.98 -4.50 4.63
C VAL A 80 -6.86 -5.54 4.49
N ASP A 81 -7.19 -6.70 3.92
CA ASP A 81 -6.18 -7.63 3.41
C ASP A 81 -5.85 -7.30 1.95
N THR A 82 -4.56 -7.11 1.65
CA THR A 82 -4.08 -6.69 0.34
C THR A 82 -4.47 -7.66 -0.78
N MET A 83 -4.45 -8.97 -0.51
CA MET A 83 -4.76 -9.97 -1.52
C MET A 83 -6.27 -10.06 -1.74
N ASP A 84 -7.05 -10.09 -0.66
CA ASP A 84 -8.52 -10.15 -0.76
C ASP A 84 -9.07 -8.89 -1.44
N PHE A 85 -8.52 -7.71 -1.12
CA PHE A 85 -8.87 -6.45 -1.76
C PHE A 85 -8.51 -6.47 -3.26
N ALA A 86 -7.30 -6.91 -3.61
CA ALA A 86 -6.88 -7.01 -5.01
C ALA A 86 -7.73 -8.02 -5.82
N LEU A 87 -8.07 -9.16 -5.23
CA LEU A 87 -8.96 -10.16 -5.82
C LEU A 87 -10.37 -9.58 -6.03
N SER A 88 -10.87 -8.85 -5.05
CA SER A 88 -12.19 -8.21 -5.12
C SER A 88 -12.24 -7.18 -6.25
N MET A 89 -11.23 -6.30 -6.35
CA MET A 89 -11.11 -5.34 -7.45
C MET A 89 -10.94 -6.01 -8.83
N ALA A 90 -10.18 -7.11 -8.90
CA ALA A 90 -10.05 -7.86 -10.14
C ALA A 90 -11.39 -8.49 -10.55
N SER A 91 -12.19 -8.95 -9.58
CA SER A 91 -13.50 -9.56 -9.82
C SER A 91 -14.59 -8.54 -10.20
N SER A 92 -14.48 -7.29 -9.74
CA SER A 92 -15.42 -6.21 -10.06
C SER A 92 -15.19 -5.60 -11.46
N GLY A 93 -14.19 -6.06 -12.20
CA GLY A 93 -13.83 -5.50 -13.50
C GLY A 93 -12.98 -4.23 -13.42
N GLY A 94 -12.34 -3.97 -12.28
CA GLY A 94 -11.54 -2.78 -12.03
C GLY A 94 -12.31 -1.65 -11.35
N ILE A 95 -11.69 -0.48 -11.29
CA ILE A 95 -12.22 0.73 -10.65
C ILE A 95 -12.86 1.59 -11.74
N ALA A 96 -14.19 1.53 -11.87
CA ALA A 96 -14.94 2.45 -12.74
C ALA A 96 -15.27 3.77 -12.03
N SER A 97 -15.51 3.71 -10.71
CA SER A 97 -15.73 4.86 -9.83
C SER A 97 -15.27 4.51 -8.41
N ILE A 98 -15.04 5.52 -7.56
CA ILE A 98 -14.66 5.33 -6.15
C ILE A 98 -15.79 4.63 -5.38
N VAL A 99 -17.05 5.01 -5.63
CA VAL A 99 -18.23 4.44 -4.96
C VAL A 99 -18.40 2.95 -5.27
N GLY A 100 -18.00 2.51 -6.48
CA GLY A 100 -18.00 1.09 -6.84
C GLY A 100 -17.09 0.20 -5.99
N LEU A 101 -16.23 0.79 -5.14
CA LEU A 101 -15.37 0.06 -4.21
C LEU A 101 -15.94 -0.03 -2.78
N PHE A 102 -17.09 0.57 -2.49
CA PHE A 102 -17.64 0.59 -1.12
C PHE A 102 -17.90 -0.82 -0.55
N ASP A 103 -18.29 -1.76 -1.41
CA ASP A 103 -18.58 -3.15 -1.02
C ASP A 103 -17.33 -3.99 -0.74
N VAL A 104 -16.16 -3.54 -1.21
CA VAL A 104 -14.90 -4.29 -1.09
C VAL A 104 -13.99 -3.76 0.03
N VAL A 105 -14.37 -2.65 0.65
CA VAL A 105 -13.68 -2.11 1.83
C VAL A 105 -14.52 -2.31 3.10
N PRO A 106 -13.88 -2.44 4.27
CA PRO A 106 -14.57 -2.53 5.55
C PRO A 106 -15.40 -1.28 5.86
N ASP A 107 -16.06 -1.27 7.02
CA ASP A 107 -16.75 -0.09 7.52
C ASP A 107 -15.76 1.08 7.69
N ALA A 108 -16.17 2.26 7.22
CA ALA A 108 -15.40 3.48 7.29
C ALA A 108 -15.44 4.13 8.70
N SER A 109 -15.22 3.32 9.74
CA SER A 109 -15.11 3.81 11.10
C SER A 109 -13.87 4.69 11.26
N ASN A 110 -13.91 5.67 12.18
CA ASN A 110 -12.75 6.50 12.48
C ASN A 110 -11.52 5.66 12.89
N GLU A 111 -11.73 4.56 13.60
CA GLU A 111 -10.64 3.65 14.01
C GLU A 111 -9.98 3.01 12.79
N ASN A 112 -10.77 2.47 11.86
CA ASN A 112 -10.24 1.83 10.66
C ASN A 112 -9.53 2.85 9.75
N ILE A 113 -10.08 4.06 9.60
CA ILE A 113 -9.44 5.14 8.83
C ILE A 113 -8.09 5.52 9.44
N VAL A 114 -8.00 5.68 10.76
CA VAL A 114 -6.74 6.00 11.46
C VAL A 114 -5.72 4.88 11.26
N LEU A 115 -6.10 3.62 11.41
CA LEU A 115 -5.21 2.47 11.17
C LEU A 115 -4.69 2.45 9.72
N MET A 116 -5.53 2.77 8.74
CA MET A 116 -5.11 2.86 7.34
C MET A 116 -4.20 4.06 7.07
N GLN A 117 -4.44 5.21 7.71
CA GLN A 117 -3.52 6.36 7.65
C GLN A 117 -2.15 6.00 8.23
N GLU A 118 -2.11 5.30 9.36
CA GLU A 118 -0.85 4.81 9.96
C GLU A 118 -0.15 3.81 9.04
N ALA A 119 -0.88 2.88 8.41
CA ALA A 119 -0.32 1.93 7.46
C ALA A 119 0.31 2.63 6.24
N VAL A 120 -0.38 3.60 5.66
CA VAL A 120 0.14 4.42 4.55
C VAL A 120 1.38 5.21 4.97
N ALA A 121 1.35 5.86 6.14
CA ALA A 121 2.48 6.63 6.65
C ALA A 121 3.73 5.76 6.87
N LEU A 122 3.55 4.51 7.31
CA LEU A 122 4.64 3.54 7.43
C LEU A 122 5.22 3.18 6.05
N MET A 123 4.38 2.96 5.04
CA MET A 123 4.86 2.68 3.67
C MET A 123 5.64 3.88 3.09
N ASP A 124 5.16 5.10 3.29
CA ASP A 124 5.84 6.33 2.85
C ASP A 124 7.18 6.54 3.55
N SER A 125 7.35 6.00 4.76
CA SER A 125 8.60 6.11 5.51
C SER A 125 9.71 5.22 4.97
N ILE A 126 9.39 4.22 4.13
CA ILE A 126 10.38 3.35 3.49
C ILE A 126 11.00 4.10 2.30
N PRO A 127 12.31 4.39 2.30
CA PRO A 127 12.96 5.06 1.19
C PRO A 127 12.73 4.33 -0.14
N LEU A 128 12.46 5.06 -1.22
CA LEU A 128 12.15 4.47 -2.52
C LEU A 128 13.23 3.49 -3.04
N ALA A 129 14.50 3.72 -2.69
CA ALA A 129 15.61 2.84 -3.07
C ALA A 129 15.62 1.49 -2.31
N GLU A 130 14.91 1.41 -1.18
CA GLU A 130 14.80 0.24 -0.31
C GLU A 130 13.46 -0.49 -0.49
N GLN A 131 12.50 0.14 -1.17
CA GLN A 131 11.22 -0.50 -1.49
C GLN A 131 11.42 -1.61 -2.52
N ILE A 132 10.84 -2.78 -2.24
CA ILE A 132 10.69 -3.85 -3.22
C ILE A 132 9.34 -3.77 -3.92
N ALA A 133 9.16 -4.51 -5.02
CA ALA A 133 7.91 -4.52 -5.78
C ALA A 133 6.68 -4.84 -4.92
N ALA A 134 6.83 -5.73 -3.92
CA ALA A 134 5.75 -6.05 -2.99
C ALA A 134 5.33 -4.85 -2.12
N ASP A 135 6.27 -3.97 -1.74
CA ASP A 135 5.96 -2.77 -0.96
C ASP A 135 5.16 -1.77 -1.77
N GLN A 136 5.55 -1.54 -3.03
CA GLN A 136 4.83 -0.65 -3.95
C GLN A 136 3.41 -1.15 -4.22
N PHE A 137 3.25 -2.46 -4.41
CA PHE A 137 1.95 -3.09 -4.53
C PHE A 137 1.09 -2.86 -3.27
N LYS A 138 1.62 -3.16 -2.08
CA LYS A 138 0.91 -2.90 -0.80
C LYS A 138 0.53 -1.43 -0.64
N ALA A 139 1.47 -0.52 -0.87
CA ALA A 139 1.24 0.92 -0.78
C ALA A 139 0.09 1.34 -1.70
N SER A 140 0.07 0.86 -2.96
CA SER A 140 -1.04 1.15 -3.87
C SER A 140 -2.39 0.67 -3.34
N MET A 141 -2.46 -0.55 -2.79
CA MET A 141 -3.70 -1.08 -2.21
C MET A 141 -4.13 -0.33 -0.96
N PHE A 142 -3.18 0.06 -0.09
CA PHE A 142 -3.49 0.82 1.13
C PHE A 142 -4.00 2.22 0.80
N TYR A 143 -3.38 2.92 -0.16
CA TYR A 143 -3.86 4.21 -0.61
C TYR A 143 -5.25 4.12 -1.25
N THR A 144 -5.50 3.15 -2.13
CA THR A 144 -6.82 2.95 -2.73
C THR A 144 -7.88 2.61 -1.69
N SER A 145 -7.54 1.76 -0.71
CA SER A 145 -8.45 1.40 0.38
C SER A 145 -8.74 2.60 1.28
N LEU A 146 -7.71 3.37 1.66
CA LEU A 146 -7.86 4.58 2.47
C LEU A 146 -8.72 5.63 1.76
N MET A 147 -8.45 5.91 0.49
CA MET A 147 -9.27 6.79 -0.34
C MET A 147 -10.74 6.34 -0.32
N THR A 148 -10.98 5.06 -0.61
CA THR A 148 -12.34 4.50 -0.66
C THR A 148 -13.04 4.62 0.69
N MET A 149 -12.35 4.31 1.80
CA MET A 149 -12.91 4.44 3.14
C MET A 149 -13.20 5.90 3.52
N GLN A 150 -12.31 6.83 3.19
CA GLN A 150 -12.54 8.26 3.42
C GLN A 150 -13.73 8.77 2.62
N THR A 151 -13.91 8.32 1.37
CA THR A 151 -15.10 8.65 0.58
C THR A 151 -16.36 7.96 1.12
N LYS A 152 -16.26 6.70 1.54
CA LYS A 152 -17.36 5.95 2.17
C LYS A 152 -17.81 6.57 3.49
N ALA A 153 -16.92 7.23 4.23
CA ALA A 153 -17.30 7.97 5.45
C ALA A 153 -18.23 9.17 5.17
N LEU A 154 -18.36 9.60 3.91
CA LEU A 154 -19.31 10.63 3.50
C LEU A 154 -20.73 10.07 3.32
N ASP A 155 -20.86 8.77 3.05
CA ASP A 155 -22.13 8.03 2.98
C ASP A 155 -22.60 7.71 4.41
N THR A 156 -23.47 8.58 4.94
CA THR A 156 -23.85 8.57 6.35
C THR A 156 -25.04 7.67 6.64
N ASP A 157 -25.87 7.39 5.64
CA ASP A 157 -26.99 6.46 5.78
C ASP A 157 -26.64 5.02 5.35
N GLY A 158 -25.50 4.85 4.68
CA GLY A 158 -24.91 3.55 4.33
C GLY A 158 -25.63 2.87 3.17
N ASP A 159 -26.32 3.63 2.32
CA ASP A 159 -27.05 3.08 1.18
C ASP A 159 -26.16 2.82 -0.06
N GLY A 160 -24.89 3.22 0.01
CA GLY A 160 -23.92 3.08 -1.06
C GLY A 160 -23.98 4.17 -2.12
N VAL A 161 -24.72 5.26 -1.88
CA VAL A 161 -24.89 6.39 -2.80
C VAL A 161 -24.59 7.69 -2.06
N LEU A 162 -23.76 8.55 -2.66
CA LEU A 162 -23.43 9.84 -2.06
C LEU A 162 -24.45 10.90 -2.50
N SER A 163 -25.38 11.25 -1.61
CA SER A 163 -26.34 12.31 -1.88
C SER A 163 -25.71 13.71 -1.79
N SER A 164 -26.28 14.69 -2.50
CA SER A 164 -25.85 16.09 -2.40
C SER A 164 -25.92 16.64 -0.96
N ASP A 165 -26.91 16.20 -0.17
CA ASP A 165 -27.06 16.64 1.22
C ASP A 165 -25.92 16.10 2.10
N GLU A 166 -25.52 14.86 1.91
CA GLU A 166 -24.41 14.24 2.63
C GLU A 166 -23.07 14.85 2.26
N LEU A 167 -22.82 15.06 0.96
CA LEU A 167 -21.61 15.72 0.50
C LEU A 167 -21.55 17.16 1.02
N ALA A 168 -22.65 17.91 0.99
CA ALA A 168 -22.68 19.27 1.53
C ALA A 168 -22.44 19.31 3.06
N ALA A 169 -22.92 18.29 3.79
CA ALA A 169 -22.77 18.20 5.24
C ALA A 169 -21.38 17.72 5.68
N ASN A 170 -20.77 16.79 4.95
CA ASN A 170 -19.59 16.05 5.42
C ASN A 170 -18.32 16.27 4.59
N LEU A 171 -18.41 16.76 3.33
CA LEU A 171 -17.23 17.01 2.50
C LEU A 171 -16.63 18.40 2.76
N SER A 172 -15.79 18.49 3.80
CA SER A 172 -14.98 19.67 4.08
C SER A 172 -13.75 19.77 3.15
N GLU A 173 -13.11 20.95 3.09
CA GLU A 173 -11.82 21.13 2.38
C GLU A 173 -10.73 20.19 2.91
N SER A 174 -10.72 19.93 4.23
CA SER A 174 -9.76 18.99 4.82
C SER A 174 -9.99 17.58 4.30
N ASN A 175 -11.24 17.10 4.33
CA ASN A 175 -11.56 15.75 3.88
C ASN A 175 -11.32 15.58 2.38
N ALA A 176 -11.64 16.61 1.58
CA ALA A 176 -11.34 16.61 0.16
C ALA A 176 -9.84 16.53 -0.10
N SER A 177 -9.03 17.30 0.63
CA SER A 177 -7.57 17.23 0.52
C SER A 177 -7.04 15.85 0.91
N ASP A 178 -7.55 15.24 1.99
CA ASP A 178 -7.15 13.90 2.42
C ASP A 178 -7.47 12.83 1.36
N ILE A 179 -8.66 12.88 0.75
CA ILE A 179 -9.07 11.97 -0.32
C ILE A 179 -8.18 12.16 -1.56
N ILE A 180 -7.94 13.41 -1.96
CA ILE A 180 -7.10 13.72 -3.14
C ILE A 180 -5.64 13.30 -2.91
N ASN A 181 -5.11 13.52 -1.71
CA ASN A 181 -3.76 13.06 -1.36
C ASN A 181 -3.67 11.53 -1.40
N SER A 182 -4.72 10.81 -0.99
CA SER A 182 -4.78 9.36 -1.11
C SER A 182 -4.80 8.89 -2.58
N ILE A 183 -5.51 9.62 -3.46
CA ILE A 183 -5.48 9.36 -4.92
C ILE A 183 -4.07 9.54 -5.48
N VAL A 184 -3.42 10.66 -5.15
CA VAL A 184 -2.05 10.96 -5.62
C VAL A 184 -1.04 9.95 -5.06
N GLY A 185 -1.22 9.51 -3.82
CA GLY A 185 -0.41 8.44 -3.22
C GLY A 185 -0.57 7.11 -3.96
N ALA A 186 -1.79 6.71 -4.28
CA ALA A 186 -2.06 5.51 -5.09
C ALA A 186 -1.40 5.62 -6.48
N GLU A 187 -1.53 6.77 -7.15
CA GLU A 187 -0.92 7.03 -8.45
C GLU A 187 0.62 6.89 -8.40
N ASN A 188 1.26 7.51 -7.41
CA ASN A 188 2.71 7.46 -7.24
C ASN A 188 3.23 6.04 -6.93
N ALA A 189 2.51 5.31 -6.07
CA ALA A 189 2.84 3.92 -5.74
C ALA A 189 2.74 3.02 -6.99
N LEU A 190 1.69 3.18 -7.79
CA LEU A 190 1.48 2.43 -9.02
C LEU A 190 2.50 2.79 -10.12
N ALA A 191 2.86 4.07 -10.25
CA ALA A 191 3.88 4.51 -11.21
C ALA A 191 5.26 3.91 -10.91
N SER A 192 5.54 3.65 -9.63
CA SER A 192 6.78 3.03 -9.18
C SER A 192 6.75 1.49 -9.33
N TYR A 193 5.56 0.89 -9.40
CA TYR A 193 5.36 -0.55 -9.49
C TYR A 193 5.62 -1.09 -10.90
N THR A 194 6.79 -1.69 -11.07
CA THR A 194 7.27 -2.26 -12.35
C THR A 194 6.90 -3.74 -12.47
N ALA A 195 5.60 -4.08 -12.59
CA ALA A 195 5.22 -5.45 -12.93
C ALA A 195 5.19 -5.68 -14.46
N GLU A 196 5.51 -6.91 -14.85
CA GLU A 196 5.30 -7.41 -16.21
C GLU A 196 3.79 -7.71 -16.39
N ASP A 197 3.12 -6.88 -17.19
CA ASP A 197 1.71 -6.96 -17.63
C ASP A 197 0.61 -6.80 -16.54
N GLY A 198 -0.26 -5.80 -16.73
CA GLY A 198 -1.51 -5.58 -15.95
C GLY A 198 -1.54 -4.29 -15.09
N THR A 199 -0.39 -3.80 -14.63
CA THR A 199 -0.30 -2.62 -13.74
C THR A 199 -0.57 -1.30 -14.44
N ALA A 200 -0.28 -1.23 -15.74
CA ALA A 200 -0.55 -0.06 -16.56
C ALA A 200 -2.04 0.33 -16.53
N THR A 201 -2.95 -0.65 -16.45
CA THR A 201 -4.39 -0.40 -16.38
C THR A 201 -4.79 0.22 -15.03
N ALA A 202 -4.28 -0.32 -13.91
CA ALA A 202 -4.58 0.23 -12.58
C ALA A 202 -4.06 1.67 -12.42
N ALA A 203 -2.81 1.92 -12.83
CA ALA A 203 -2.23 3.27 -12.83
C ALA A 203 -3.06 4.24 -13.68
N SER A 204 -3.42 3.82 -14.91
CA SER A 204 -4.26 4.62 -15.80
C SER A 204 -5.62 4.95 -15.20
N ASN A 205 -6.25 4.02 -14.48
CA ASN A 205 -7.56 4.26 -13.86
C ASN A 205 -7.46 5.30 -12.73
N VAL A 206 -6.44 5.20 -11.87
CA VAL A 206 -6.23 6.18 -10.77
C VAL A 206 -5.90 7.57 -11.34
N SER A 207 -5.02 7.65 -12.34
CA SER A 207 -4.73 8.91 -13.04
C SER A 207 -5.97 9.50 -13.72
N GLN A 208 -6.84 8.64 -14.29
CA GLN A 208 -8.09 9.09 -14.89
C GLN A 208 -9.04 9.68 -13.84
N ILE A 209 -9.22 9.01 -12.69
CA ILE A 209 -10.03 9.55 -11.58
C ILE A 209 -9.51 10.93 -11.14
N LYS A 210 -8.18 11.07 -10.96
CA LYS A 210 -7.58 12.37 -10.61
C LYS A 210 -7.86 13.44 -11.67
N SER A 211 -7.69 13.08 -12.94
CA SER A 211 -7.98 13.98 -14.06
C SER A 211 -9.46 14.36 -14.13
N ASP A 212 -10.37 13.43 -13.86
CA ASP A 212 -11.82 13.67 -13.91
C ASP A 212 -12.25 14.61 -12.78
N ILE A 213 -11.65 14.50 -11.60
CA ILE A 213 -11.81 15.46 -10.50
C ILE A 213 -11.25 16.83 -10.90
N ASP A 214 -10.03 16.89 -11.44
CA ASP A 214 -9.40 18.16 -11.80
C ASP A 214 -10.16 18.94 -12.88
N ASN A 215 -10.85 18.23 -13.77
CA ASN A 215 -11.65 18.78 -14.86
C ASN A 215 -13.06 19.23 -14.43
N GLN A 216 -13.50 18.95 -13.20
CA GLN A 216 -14.78 19.48 -12.70
C GLN A 216 -14.73 21.00 -12.54
N GLU A 217 -15.88 21.64 -12.70
CA GLU A 217 -16.03 23.05 -12.33
C GLU A 217 -15.84 23.22 -10.81
N GLY A 218 -15.26 24.33 -10.37
CA GLY A 218 -15.01 24.59 -8.96
C GLY A 218 -13.78 25.45 -8.74
N SER A 219 -13.80 26.27 -7.69
CA SER A 219 -12.69 27.11 -7.27
C SER A 219 -11.78 26.44 -6.24
N SER A 220 -12.27 25.38 -5.59
CA SER A 220 -11.54 24.59 -4.60
C SER A 220 -11.50 23.10 -4.92
N ASP A 221 -10.66 22.37 -4.19
CA ASP A 221 -10.57 20.92 -4.27
C ASP A 221 -11.85 20.23 -3.79
N ALA A 222 -12.48 20.74 -2.72
CA ALA A 222 -13.75 20.20 -2.25
C ALA A 222 -14.89 20.41 -3.25
N GLU A 223 -14.97 21.58 -3.90
CA GLU A 223 -15.99 21.84 -4.93
C GLU A 223 -15.82 20.89 -6.12
N ARG A 224 -14.59 20.70 -6.59
CA ARG A 224 -14.29 19.80 -7.71
C ARG A 224 -14.55 18.34 -7.36
N LEU A 225 -14.12 17.88 -6.18
CA LEU A 225 -14.38 16.52 -5.74
C LEU A 225 -15.88 16.26 -5.54
N ARG A 226 -16.63 17.23 -4.98
CA ARG A 226 -18.09 17.13 -4.85
C ARG A 226 -18.75 16.91 -6.20
N ASN A 227 -18.44 17.76 -7.18
CA ASN A 227 -19.03 17.69 -8.51
C ASN A 227 -18.70 16.36 -9.22
N TYR A 228 -17.51 15.81 -8.99
CA TYR A 228 -17.14 14.47 -9.47
C TYR A 228 -17.99 13.38 -8.82
N LEU A 229 -18.14 13.41 -7.50
CA LEU A 229 -18.88 12.41 -6.74
C LEU A 229 -20.40 12.45 -7.02
N GLU A 230 -20.99 13.63 -7.24
CA GLU A 230 -22.40 13.79 -7.62
C GLU A 230 -22.70 13.27 -9.04
N ALA A 231 -21.68 13.15 -9.89
CA ALA A 231 -21.80 12.66 -11.26
C ALA A 231 -21.58 11.15 -11.41
N ALA A 232 -21.10 10.47 -10.35
CA ALA A 232 -20.76 9.05 -10.33
C ALA A 232 -21.97 8.15 -10.07
#